data_AF-A0A8S0H5T8-F1
#
_entry.id   AF-A0A8S0H5T8-F1
#
_cell.length_a   1.000
_cell.length_b   1.000
_cell.length_c   1.000
_cell.angle_alpha   90.00
_cell.angle_beta   90.00
_cell.angle_gamma   90.00
#
_symmetry.space_group_name_H-M   'P 1'
#
loop_
_entity.id
_entity.type
_entity.pdbx_description
1 polymer ?
#
loop_
_entity_poly.entity_id
_entity_poly.type
_entity_poly.pdbx_seq_one_letter_code
_entity_poly.pdbx_strand_id
1 'polypeptide(L)'
;MTGSHIDTQPTGGKFDGCYGVMAGLEVIRTLNDLGLETQAPIEVVVWTNEEGSRFPPCMMGSGVFAGKFDLAETLAKQDEQGLSVGAELQRIGYAGPRAVLGHPVGAYFEAHIEQGPVLEDRQTTIGVVMGCLGQKWFDLTLSGVEAHAGPTPMHLRKDALVGAAQVVSAVNRIAHAHQPHACGTVGCLSLHPGSRNVIPGQVQMTLDLRHLHADRLQAMVDEVRQVIEDSCRQHGLSFELTATADFPPLDFDPACVAAVRQGAEHLGLSHMDIVSGAGHDAIFIAELGPAGMIFVPCEGGISHNEIENAAPQDLADGCAVLLRAMVNAAQGVQSL
;
A
#
# COMPACT_ATOMS: atom_id res chain seq x y z
N MET A 1 -4.71 13.97 15.05
CA MET A 1 -4.99 12.52 15.13
C MET A 1 -3.73 11.77 14.72
N THR A 2 -3.49 10.61 15.28
CA THR A 2 -2.46 9.66 14.84
C THR A 2 -3.00 8.25 15.01
N GLY A 3 -2.37 7.27 14.38
CA GLY A 3 -2.77 5.88 14.48
C GLY A 3 -2.28 5.10 13.28
N SER A 4 -2.79 3.89 13.17
CA SER A 4 -2.61 2.96 12.06
C SER A 4 -3.55 1.76 12.33
N HIS A 5 -3.15 0.54 12.01
CA HIS A 5 -3.89 -0.69 12.25
C HIS A 5 -3.21 -1.62 13.26
N ILE A 6 -3.93 -2.65 13.69
CA ILE A 6 -3.37 -3.75 14.51
C ILE A 6 -3.69 -5.14 13.94
N ASP A 7 -4.53 -5.23 12.90
CA ASP A 7 -4.65 -6.46 12.13
C ASP A 7 -3.40 -6.65 11.25
N THR A 8 -3.15 -7.90 10.86
CA THR A 8 -1.91 -8.30 10.17
C THR A 8 -2.23 -9.22 9.00
N GLN A 9 -1.29 -9.36 8.06
CA GLN A 9 -1.25 -10.50 7.15
C GLN A 9 -1.13 -11.86 7.90
N PRO A 10 -1.43 -13.00 7.26
CA PRO A 10 -1.31 -14.33 7.85
C PRO A 10 0.13 -14.69 8.26
N THR A 11 1.11 -14.16 7.52
CA THR A 11 2.54 -14.23 7.82
C THR A 11 3.07 -12.87 8.26
N GLY A 12 2.24 -12.05 8.89
CA GLY A 12 2.57 -10.67 9.27
C GLY A 12 3.71 -10.59 10.28
N GLY A 13 4.37 -9.43 10.25
CA GLY A 13 5.43 -9.09 11.18
C GLY A 13 4.94 -8.58 12.53
N LYS A 14 5.89 -8.09 13.33
CA LYS A 14 5.61 -7.54 14.68
C LYS A 14 5.25 -6.05 14.65
N PHE A 15 5.61 -5.33 13.59
CA PHE A 15 5.67 -3.88 13.57
C PHE A 15 4.73 -3.25 12.55
N ASP A 16 4.42 -3.95 11.46
CA ASP A 16 3.42 -3.54 10.48
C ASP A 16 2.09 -3.10 11.13
N GLY A 17 1.68 -1.85 10.87
CA GLY A 17 0.58 -1.15 11.53
C GLY A 17 0.75 -0.88 13.03
N CYS A 18 0.94 -1.94 13.81
CA CYS A 18 0.91 -1.91 15.27
C CYS A 18 1.93 -0.93 15.86
N TYR A 19 3.09 -0.74 15.21
CA TYR A 19 4.05 0.29 15.59
C TYR A 19 3.41 1.69 15.62
N GLY A 20 2.67 2.09 14.59
CA GLY A 20 2.04 3.41 14.51
C GLY A 20 1.02 3.65 15.61
N VAL A 21 0.20 2.64 15.90
CA VAL A 21 -0.76 2.68 17.01
C VAL A 21 -0.05 2.84 18.36
N MET A 22 0.99 2.04 18.60
CA MET A 22 1.74 2.06 19.85
C MET A 22 2.57 3.34 20.02
N ALA A 23 3.13 3.88 18.92
CA ALA A 23 3.80 5.17 18.90
C ALA A 23 2.82 6.30 19.26
N GLY A 24 1.60 6.28 18.71
CA GLY A 24 0.55 7.23 19.09
C GLY A 24 0.18 7.16 20.58
N LEU A 25 0.09 5.96 21.15
CA LEU A 25 -0.13 5.78 22.59
C LEU A 25 1.04 6.35 23.41
N GLU A 26 2.28 6.13 22.96
CA GLU A 26 3.48 6.64 23.62
C GLU A 26 3.57 8.17 23.56
N VAL A 27 3.13 8.79 22.47
CA VAL A 27 2.96 10.26 22.40
C VAL A 27 2.07 10.76 23.53
N ILE A 28 0.89 10.15 23.74
CA ILE A 28 -0.03 10.55 24.82
C ILE A 28 0.63 10.36 26.20
N ARG A 29 1.31 9.24 26.42
CA ARG A 29 2.02 8.98 27.69
C ARG A 29 3.09 10.02 27.96
N THR A 30 3.91 10.32 26.96
CA THR A 30 4.98 11.33 27.07
C THR A 30 4.41 12.72 27.36
N LEU A 31 3.29 13.12 26.72
CA LEU A 31 2.63 14.38 27.04
C LEU A 31 2.17 14.43 28.50
N ASN A 32 1.61 13.34 29.01
CA ASN A 32 1.18 13.23 30.41
C ASN A 32 2.36 13.29 31.39
N ASP A 33 3.44 12.56 31.11
CA ASP A 33 4.64 12.50 31.96
C ASP A 33 5.32 13.87 32.06
N LEU A 34 5.27 14.65 30.98
CA LEU A 34 5.80 16.01 30.93
C LEU A 34 4.80 17.09 31.41
N GLY A 35 3.54 16.71 31.67
CA GLY A 35 2.48 17.66 32.03
C GLY A 35 2.20 18.71 30.95
N LEU A 36 2.33 18.34 29.67
CA LEU A 36 2.11 19.24 28.52
C LEU A 36 0.64 19.27 28.11
N GLU A 37 0.08 20.47 27.99
CA GLU A 37 -1.27 20.70 27.49
C GLU A 37 -1.23 21.20 26.04
N THR A 38 -2.09 20.64 25.18
CA THR A 38 -2.22 21.02 23.76
C THR A 38 -3.48 21.85 23.54
N GLN A 39 -3.47 22.75 22.55
CA GLN A 39 -4.66 23.55 22.21
C GLN A 39 -5.72 22.71 21.51
N ALA A 40 -5.30 21.83 20.58
CA ALA A 40 -6.16 20.86 19.94
C ALA A 40 -6.15 19.51 20.69
N PRO A 41 -7.26 18.75 20.66
CA PRO A 41 -7.28 17.39 21.20
C PRO A 41 -6.37 16.46 20.39
N ILE A 42 -5.73 15.53 21.09
CA ILE A 42 -4.95 14.46 20.50
C ILE A 42 -5.75 13.16 20.59
N GLU A 43 -5.83 12.44 19.46
CA GLU A 43 -6.55 11.17 19.34
C GLU A 43 -5.61 10.13 18.74
N VAL A 44 -5.68 8.91 19.27
CA VAL A 44 -5.06 7.70 18.72
C VAL A 44 -6.15 6.81 18.17
N VAL A 45 -6.01 6.39 16.91
CA VAL A 45 -6.98 5.53 16.21
C VAL A 45 -6.37 4.18 15.87
N VAL A 46 -7.21 3.16 15.89
CA VAL A 46 -6.93 1.82 15.36
C VAL A 46 -7.92 1.57 14.23
N TRP A 47 -7.45 1.58 13.00
CA TRP A 47 -8.27 1.31 11.84
C TRP A 47 -8.54 -0.19 11.71
N THR A 48 -9.75 -0.52 11.29
CA THR A 48 -10.21 -1.91 11.20
C THR A 48 -9.89 -2.48 9.82
N ASN A 49 -9.24 -3.64 9.78
CA ASN A 49 -9.02 -4.42 8.57
C ASN A 49 -8.31 -3.58 7.50
N GLU A 50 -7.18 -3.00 7.89
CA GLU A 50 -6.32 -2.27 6.95
C GLU A 50 -5.70 -3.26 5.95
N GLU A 51 -5.25 -4.42 6.41
CA GLU A 51 -4.50 -5.35 5.57
C GLU A 51 -5.37 -5.96 4.45
N GLY A 52 -6.70 -5.92 4.64
CA GLY A 52 -7.66 -6.47 3.68
C GLY A 52 -7.56 -7.98 3.49
N SER A 53 -6.76 -8.66 4.32
CA SER A 53 -6.37 -10.05 4.13
C SER A 53 -7.54 -11.01 4.31
N ARG A 54 -8.28 -10.84 5.42
CA ARG A 54 -9.48 -11.63 5.69
C ARG A 54 -10.70 -11.13 4.90
N PHE A 55 -10.85 -9.81 4.80
CA PHE A 55 -11.97 -9.17 4.10
C PHE A 55 -11.45 -8.14 3.10
N PRO A 56 -11.64 -8.33 1.78
CA PRO A 56 -11.19 -7.35 0.80
C PRO A 56 -12.19 -6.18 0.65
N PRO A 57 -11.76 -4.93 0.41
CA PRO A 57 -10.38 -4.51 0.15
C PRO A 57 -9.62 -4.12 1.43
N CYS A 58 -8.34 -3.78 1.28
CA CYS A 58 -7.51 -3.13 2.29
C CYS A 58 -8.01 -1.72 2.67
N MET A 59 -7.43 -1.13 3.73
CA MET A 59 -7.74 0.18 4.32
C MET A 59 -9.25 0.34 4.59
N MET A 60 -9.91 -0.73 5.04
CA MET A 60 -11.37 -0.82 5.08
C MET A 60 -11.98 0.21 6.04
N GLY A 61 -11.51 0.25 7.28
CA GLY A 61 -12.04 1.13 8.32
C GLY A 61 -11.87 2.62 7.99
N SER A 62 -10.66 3.02 7.56
CA SER A 62 -10.36 4.38 7.14
C SER A 62 -11.10 4.77 5.86
N GLY A 63 -11.29 3.83 4.93
CA GLY A 63 -12.03 4.04 3.69
C GLY A 63 -13.52 4.32 3.93
N VAL A 64 -14.15 3.61 4.87
CA VAL A 64 -15.52 3.95 5.30
C VAL A 64 -15.54 5.31 6.01
N PHE A 65 -14.58 5.58 6.90
CA PHE A 65 -14.49 6.84 7.63
C PHE A 65 -14.34 8.05 6.69
N ALA A 66 -13.55 7.92 5.62
CA ALA A 66 -13.37 8.93 4.59
C ALA A 66 -14.47 8.96 3.51
N GLY A 67 -15.51 8.12 3.63
CA GLY A 67 -16.61 8.04 2.67
C GLY A 67 -16.23 7.47 1.30
N LYS A 68 -15.10 6.75 1.21
CA LYS A 68 -14.65 6.07 -0.01
C LYS A 68 -15.35 4.72 -0.19
N PHE A 69 -15.76 4.09 0.91
CA PHE A 69 -16.55 2.86 0.91
C PHE A 69 -17.90 3.07 1.60
N ASP A 70 -18.95 2.44 1.06
CA ASP A 70 -20.26 2.43 1.72
C ASP A 70 -20.23 1.55 2.97
N LEU A 71 -20.78 2.06 4.08
CA LEU A 71 -20.76 1.35 5.37
C LEU A 71 -21.57 0.05 5.32
N ALA A 72 -22.76 0.06 4.71
CA ALA A 72 -23.63 -1.11 4.69
C ALA A 72 -23.05 -2.23 3.82
N GLU A 73 -22.52 -1.88 2.64
CA GLU A 73 -21.80 -2.81 1.77
C GLU A 73 -20.55 -3.36 2.45
N THR A 74 -19.79 -2.51 3.14
CA THR A 74 -18.58 -2.93 3.85
C THR A 74 -18.88 -3.90 4.98
N LEU A 75 -19.90 -3.62 5.80
CA LEU A 75 -20.34 -4.53 6.87
C LEU A 75 -20.89 -5.86 6.33
N ALA A 76 -21.35 -5.90 5.08
CA ALA A 76 -21.88 -7.09 4.41
C ALA A 76 -20.79 -7.95 3.74
N LYS A 77 -19.56 -7.44 3.55
CA LYS A 77 -18.44 -8.21 2.98
C LYS A 77 -18.17 -9.45 3.81
N GLN A 78 -17.92 -10.56 3.12
CA GLN A 78 -17.72 -11.88 3.73
C GLN A 78 -16.29 -12.37 3.54
N ASP A 79 -15.80 -13.14 4.51
CA ASP A 79 -14.59 -13.93 4.36
C ASP A 79 -14.87 -15.22 3.58
N GLU A 80 -13.83 -16.04 3.38
CA GLU A 80 -13.92 -17.34 2.69
C GLU A 80 -14.87 -18.34 3.38
N GLN A 81 -15.22 -18.11 4.66
CA GLN A 81 -16.14 -18.96 5.43
C GLN A 81 -17.58 -18.43 5.40
N GLY A 82 -17.83 -17.30 4.72
CA GLY A 82 -19.14 -16.67 4.65
C GLY A 82 -19.52 -15.83 5.87
N LEU A 83 -18.59 -15.57 6.80
CA LEU A 83 -18.83 -14.68 7.94
C LEU A 83 -18.68 -13.23 7.48
N SER A 84 -19.57 -12.33 7.89
CA SER A 84 -19.48 -10.93 7.49
C SER A 84 -18.68 -10.05 8.46
N VAL A 85 -18.10 -8.96 7.97
CA VAL A 85 -17.40 -7.94 8.78
C VAL A 85 -18.29 -7.47 9.94
N GLY A 86 -19.55 -7.14 9.67
CA GLY A 86 -20.48 -6.67 10.69
C GLY A 86 -20.80 -7.73 11.76
N ALA A 87 -20.93 -8.99 11.37
CA ALA A 87 -21.14 -10.09 12.31
C ALA A 87 -19.89 -10.28 13.21
N GLU A 88 -18.70 -10.19 12.64
CA GLU A 88 -17.45 -10.33 13.39
C GLU A 88 -17.21 -9.17 14.35
N LEU A 89 -17.48 -7.92 13.93
CA LEU A 89 -17.44 -6.75 14.82
C LEU A 89 -18.38 -6.91 16.02
N GLN A 90 -19.60 -7.42 15.80
CA GLN A 90 -20.52 -7.74 16.89
C GLN A 90 -19.98 -8.83 17.80
N ARG A 91 -19.45 -9.91 17.22
CA ARG A 91 -18.90 -11.06 17.95
C ARG A 91 -17.75 -10.66 18.88
N ILE A 92 -16.86 -9.78 18.43
CA ILE A 92 -15.71 -9.31 19.23
C ILE A 92 -16.05 -8.12 20.14
N GLY A 93 -17.26 -7.57 20.05
CA GLY A 93 -17.71 -6.44 20.88
C GLY A 93 -17.25 -5.05 20.39
N TYR A 94 -16.80 -4.94 19.14
CA TYR A 94 -16.34 -3.68 18.52
C TYR A 94 -17.34 -3.08 17.53
N ALA A 95 -18.57 -3.59 17.48
CA ALA A 95 -19.69 -2.93 16.79
C ALA A 95 -20.12 -1.67 17.56
N GLY A 96 -19.32 -0.60 17.42
CA GLY A 96 -19.50 0.65 18.15
C GLY A 96 -20.80 1.39 17.76
N PRO A 97 -21.42 2.12 18.69
CA PRO A 97 -22.67 2.85 18.44
C PRO A 97 -22.46 4.22 17.76
N ARG A 98 -21.22 4.70 17.68
CA ARG A 98 -20.88 5.99 17.06
C ARG A 98 -21.05 5.88 15.56
N ALA A 99 -21.75 6.84 14.96
CA ALA A 99 -21.83 6.93 13.51
C ALA A 99 -20.42 7.09 12.91
N VAL A 100 -20.09 6.28 11.91
CA VAL A 100 -18.82 6.32 11.17
C VAL A 100 -18.88 7.43 10.11
N LEU A 101 -19.35 8.60 10.52
CA LEU A 101 -19.29 9.80 9.68
C LEU A 101 -17.93 10.43 9.95
N GLY A 102 -17.09 10.50 8.92
CA GLY A 102 -15.84 11.23 8.97
C GLY A 102 -16.04 12.64 9.51
N HIS A 103 -15.04 13.17 10.18
CA HIS A 103 -15.01 14.56 10.60
C HIS A 103 -13.71 15.21 10.14
N PRO A 104 -13.68 16.55 9.95
CA PRO A 104 -12.44 17.25 9.67
C PRO A 104 -11.38 16.90 10.72
N VAL A 105 -10.19 16.57 10.24
CA VAL A 105 -9.02 16.30 11.08
C VAL A 105 -8.08 17.49 10.93
N GLY A 106 -7.67 18.10 12.05
CA GLY A 106 -6.76 19.26 12.02
C GLY A 106 -5.39 18.93 11.41
N ALA A 107 -4.85 17.76 11.77
CA ALA A 107 -3.74 17.10 11.10
C ALA A 107 -3.73 15.60 11.47
N TYR A 108 -3.36 14.74 10.53
CA TYR A 108 -3.13 13.31 10.74
C TYR A 108 -1.66 12.97 10.51
N PHE A 109 -1.07 12.23 11.43
CA PHE A 109 0.28 11.70 11.26
C PHE A 109 0.28 10.20 11.51
N GLU A 110 0.82 9.42 10.58
CA GLU A 110 0.96 7.97 10.73
C GLU A 110 2.43 7.57 10.70
N ALA A 111 2.90 7.01 11.81
CA ALA A 111 4.23 6.42 11.90
C ALA A 111 4.14 4.96 11.47
N HIS A 112 5.06 4.53 10.62
CA HIS A 112 5.05 3.19 10.07
C HIS A 112 6.49 2.72 9.81
N ILE A 113 6.70 1.41 9.69
CA ILE A 113 7.95 0.90 9.10
C ILE A 113 7.92 1.13 7.59
N GLU A 114 9.08 1.24 6.95
CA GLU A 114 9.16 1.49 5.51
C GLU A 114 8.53 0.37 4.66
N GLN A 115 8.63 -0.87 5.14
CA GLN A 115 8.31 -2.09 4.37
C GLN A 115 9.15 -2.26 3.10
N GLY A 116 10.29 -1.56 3.05
CA GLY A 116 11.23 -1.53 1.95
C GLY A 116 12.65 -1.29 2.46
N PRO A 117 13.67 -1.47 1.60
CA PRO A 117 15.06 -1.44 2.03
C PRO A 117 15.73 -0.07 1.91
N VAL A 118 15.02 0.98 1.47
CA VAL A 118 15.65 2.25 1.06
C VAL A 118 16.31 2.95 2.24
N LEU A 119 15.64 3.09 3.38
CA LEU A 119 16.19 3.75 4.56
C LEU A 119 17.36 2.94 5.14
N GLU A 120 17.26 1.61 5.19
CA GLU A 120 18.36 0.75 5.63
C GLU A 120 19.58 0.83 4.69
N ASP A 121 19.37 0.70 3.38
CA ASP A 121 20.42 0.80 2.34
C ASP A 121 21.11 2.16 2.36
N ARG A 122 20.34 3.23 2.60
CA ARG A 122 20.83 4.61 2.71
C ARG A 122 21.33 4.97 4.10
N GLN A 123 21.30 4.03 5.05
CA GLN A 123 21.69 4.25 6.45
C GLN A 123 21.03 5.50 7.06
N THR A 124 19.73 5.66 6.78
CA THR A 124 18.93 6.83 7.15
C THR A 124 17.84 6.43 8.13
N THR A 125 17.68 7.19 9.22
CA THR A 125 16.78 6.83 10.32
C THR A 125 15.33 7.18 10.04
N ILE A 126 15.08 8.32 9.39
CA ILE A 126 13.72 8.84 9.18
C ILE A 126 13.41 9.01 7.70
N GLY A 127 12.37 8.32 7.24
CA GLY A 127 11.73 8.62 5.97
C GLY A 127 10.69 9.71 6.14
N VAL A 128 10.94 10.87 5.51
CA VAL A 128 9.95 11.95 5.37
C VAL A 128 9.06 11.58 4.18
N VAL A 129 7.90 11.00 4.46
CA VAL A 129 7.04 10.45 3.40
C VAL A 129 6.33 11.60 2.68
N MET A 130 6.64 11.77 1.39
CA MET A 130 6.12 12.83 0.55
C MET A 130 4.72 12.52 0.01
N GLY A 131 4.39 11.24 -0.09
CA GLY A 131 3.17 10.74 -0.70
C GLY A 131 3.19 9.23 -0.86
N CYS A 132 2.17 8.71 -1.54
CA CYS A 132 2.03 7.29 -1.86
C CYS A 132 1.97 7.08 -3.38
N LEU A 133 2.57 6.00 -3.86
CA LEU A 133 2.47 5.62 -5.27
C LEU A 133 1.02 5.32 -5.64
N GLY A 134 0.59 5.78 -6.80
CA GLY A 134 -0.64 5.26 -7.42
C GLY A 134 -0.42 3.83 -7.86
N GLN A 135 -1.50 3.05 -7.91
CA GLN A 135 -1.47 1.62 -8.20
C GLN A 135 -2.59 1.28 -9.19
N LYS A 136 -2.24 0.56 -10.25
CA LYS A 136 -3.22 -0.03 -11.18
C LYS A 136 -2.93 -1.51 -11.33
N TRP A 137 -3.88 -2.34 -10.92
CA TRP A 137 -3.76 -3.79 -10.99
C TRP A 137 -4.71 -4.35 -12.04
N PHE A 138 -4.26 -5.40 -12.71
CA PHE A 138 -5.04 -6.09 -13.73
C PHE A 138 -4.89 -7.60 -13.64
N ASP A 139 -6.00 -8.29 -13.86
CA ASP A 139 -6.00 -9.70 -14.21
C ASP A 139 -6.00 -9.81 -15.74
N LEU A 140 -4.99 -10.50 -16.29
CA LEU A 140 -4.85 -10.75 -17.72
C LEU A 140 -5.01 -12.24 -18.01
N THR A 141 -5.99 -12.58 -18.85
CA THR A 141 -6.13 -13.91 -19.44
C THR A 141 -5.76 -13.85 -20.91
N LEU A 142 -4.74 -14.61 -21.33
CA LEU A 142 -4.39 -14.85 -22.73
C LEU A 142 -4.92 -16.22 -23.16
N SER A 143 -5.62 -16.27 -24.29
CA SER A 143 -6.19 -17.50 -24.86
C SER A 143 -5.65 -17.78 -26.26
N GLY A 144 -5.11 -18.97 -26.43
CA GLY A 144 -4.59 -19.55 -27.66
C GLY A 144 -5.30 -20.87 -27.96
N VAL A 145 -4.55 -21.91 -28.34
CA VAL A 145 -5.11 -23.25 -28.61
C VAL A 145 -4.14 -24.33 -28.14
N GLU A 146 -4.63 -25.27 -27.33
CA GLU A 146 -3.88 -26.45 -26.95
C GLU A 146 -3.62 -27.34 -28.17
N ALA A 147 -2.37 -27.75 -28.34
CA ALA A 147 -2.02 -28.70 -29.39
C ALA A 147 -0.78 -29.51 -28.99
N HIS A 148 -0.56 -30.64 -29.65
CA HIS A 148 0.58 -31.49 -29.33
C HIS A 148 1.90 -30.77 -29.71
N ALA A 149 2.84 -30.67 -28.75
CA ALA A 149 4.08 -29.92 -28.92
C ALA A 149 5.04 -30.49 -30.00
N GLY A 150 4.87 -31.74 -30.42
CA GLY A 150 5.72 -32.40 -31.43
C GLY A 150 5.25 -32.15 -32.85
N PRO A 151 4.07 -32.69 -33.25
CA PRO A 151 3.64 -32.67 -34.64
C PRO A 151 3.06 -31.34 -35.11
N THR A 152 2.69 -30.42 -34.20
CA THR A 152 2.13 -29.11 -34.59
C THR A 152 3.23 -28.20 -35.16
N PRO A 153 3.18 -27.85 -36.45
CA PRO A 153 4.16 -26.95 -37.07
C PRO A 153 4.19 -25.57 -36.40
N MET A 154 5.37 -24.97 -36.25
CA MET A 154 5.55 -23.72 -35.51
C MET A 154 4.66 -22.57 -36.00
N HIS A 155 4.49 -22.41 -37.31
CA HIS A 155 3.68 -21.34 -37.91
C HIS A 155 2.17 -21.48 -37.70
N LEU A 156 1.68 -22.62 -37.18
CA LEU A 156 0.27 -22.86 -36.86
C LEU A 156 -0.02 -22.74 -35.37
N ARG A 157 0.99 -22.54 -34.53
CA ARG A 157 0.81 -22.50 -33.08
C ARG A 157 0.16 -21.19 -32.65
N LYS A 158 -0.72 -21.30 -31.67
CA LYS A 158 -1.31 -20.19 -30.92
C LYS A 158 -0.94 -20.40 -29.45
N ASP A 159 0.33 -20.19 -29.15
CA ASP A 159 0.93 -20.50 -27.86
C ASP A 159 0.72 -19.34 -26.89
N ALA A 160 -0.19 -19.51 -25.92
CA ALA A 160 -0.52 -18.46 -24.96
C ALA A 160 0.67 -18.11 -24.05
N LEU A 161 1.57 -19.06 -23.78
CA LEU A 161 2.73 -18.84 -22.91
C LEU A 161 3.80 -18.01 -23.60
N VAL A 162 3.98 -18.15 -24.92
CA VAL A 162 4.87 -17.27 -25.69
C VAL A 162 4.37 -15.82 -25.63
N GLY A 163 3.06 -15.61 -25.76
CA GLY A 163 2.47 -14.29 -25.61
C GLY A 163 2.67 -13.72 -24.20
N ALA A 164 2.44 -14.55 -23.17
CA ALA A 164 2.63 -14.16 -21.79
C ALA A 164 4.09 -13.77 -21.46
N ALA A 165 5.07 -14.51 -21.97
CA ALA A 165 6.48 -14.22 -21.76
C ALA A 165 6.88 -12.83 -22.30
N GLN A 166 6.29 -12.40 -23.42
CA GLN A 166 6.50 -11.05 -23.95
C GLN A 166 5.91 -9.97 -23.04
N VAL A 167 4.73 -10.20 -22.47
CA VAL A 167 4.08 -9.29 -21.53
C VAL A 167 4.90 -9.18 -20.23
N VAL A 168 5.32 -10.31 -19.65
CA VAL A 168 6.18 -10.35 -18.45
C VAL A 168 7.46 -9.53 -18.65
N SER A 169 8.16 -9.75 -19.77
CA SER A 169 9.37 -9.00 -20.07
C SER A 169 9.10 -7.51 -20.30
N ALA A 170 7.96 -7.15 -20.89
CA ALA A 170 7.60 -5.78 -21.15
C ALA A 170 7.26 -5.00 -19.88
N VAL A 171 6.51 -5.59 -18.95
CA VAL A 171 6.20 -4.96 -17.65
C VAL A 171 7.48 -4.53 -16.94
N ASN A 172 8.45 -5.43 -16.81
CA ASN A 172 9.75 -5.13 -16.18
C ASN A 172 10.51 -4.02 -16.94
N ARG A 173 10.57 -4.13 -18.27
CA ARG A 173 11.26 -3.14 -19.13
C ARG A 173 10.63 -1.75 -19.01
N ILE A 174 9.29 -1.67 -19.00
CA ILE A 174 8.54 -0.42 -18.91
C ILE A 174 8.77 0.22 -17.54
N ALA A 175 8.70 -0.55 -16.45
CA ALA A 175 9.02 -0.03 -15.11
C ALA A 175 10.45 0.54 -15.01
N HIS A 176 11.44 -0.10 -15.64
CA HIS A 176 12.80 0.46 -15.68
C HIS A 176 12.89 1.74 -16.52
N ALA A 177 12.08 1.89 -17.58
CA ALA A 177 12.06 3.08 -18.42
C ALA A 177 11.43 4.30 -17.72
N HIS A 178 10.57 4.07 -16.72
CA HIS A 178 9.88 5.12 -15.95
C HIS A 178 10.45 5.32 -14.54
N GLN A 179 11.70 4.90 -14.30
CA GLN A 179 12.42 5.18 -13.04
C GLN A 179 12.55 6.70 -12.77
N PRO A 180 12.64 7.14 -11.50
CA PRO A 180 12.93 6.34 -10.29
C PRO A 180 11.70 5.83 -9.51
N HIS A 181 10.48 6.26 -9.85
CA HIS A 181 9.29 5.98 -9.04
C HIS A 181 8.38 4.89 -9.60
N ALA A 182 8.77 4.27 -10.72
CA ALA A 182 8.00 3.23 -11.35
C ALA A 182 8.28 1.85 -10.73
N CYS A 183 7.21 1.12 -10.43
CA CYS A 183 7.25 -0.31 -10.15
C CYS A 183 6.38 -1.04 -11.17
N GLY A 184 6.79 -2.24 -11.58
CA GLY A 184 6.04 -3.08 -12.49
C GLY A 184 6.34 -4.54 -12.24
N THR A 185 5.33 -5.31 -11.89
CA THR A 185 5.48 -6.70 -11.43
C THR A 185 4.42 -7.60 -12.06
N VAL A 186 4.83 -8.82 -12.44
CA VAL A 186 3.91 -9.94 -12.67
C VAL A 186 4.10 -10.91 -11.51
N GLY A 187 3.17 -10.89 -10.56
CA GLY A 187 3.30 -11.63 -9.30
C GLY A 187 2.75 -13.05 -9.35
N CYS A 188 1.69 -13.27 -10.14
CA CYS A 188 1.03 -14.56 -10.29
C CYS A 188 1.01 -14.97 -11.76
N LEU A 189 1.27 -16.25 -12.04
CA LEU A 189 1.14 -16.81 -13.38
C LEU A 189 0.66 -18.27 -13.28
N SER A 190 -0.45 -18.58 -13.94
CA SER A 190 -0.98 -19.93 -14.07
C SER A 190 -1.11 -20.30 -15.57
N LEU A 191 -0.81 -21.56 -15.90
CA LEU A 191 -0.88 -22.04 -17.28
C LEU A 191 -1.78 -23.27 -17.39
N HIS A 192 -2.55 -23.32 -18.48
CA HIS A 192 -3.39 -24.46 -18.82
C HIS A 192 -2.95 -25.08 -20.16
N PRO A 193 -2.80 -26.42 -20.26
CA PRO A 193 -3.10 -27.43 -19.24
C PRO A 193 -1.94 -27.76 -18.29
N GLY A 194 -0.78 -27.10 -18.37
CA GLY A 194 0.34 -27.42 -17.48
C GLY A 194 1.15 -28.66 -17.87
N SER A 195 1.06 -29.11 -19.13
CA SER A 195 1.74 -30.34 -19.61
C SER A 195 2.93 -30.04 -20.51
N ARG A 196 4.07 -30.69 -20.23
CA ARG A 196 5.35 -30.50 -20.96
C ARG A 196 5.30 -30.75 -22.46
N ASN A 197 4.34 -31.54 -22.95
CA ASN A 197 4.21 -31.92 -24.35
C ASN A 197 2.95 -31.34 -25.02
N VAL A 198 2.32 -30.34 -24.40
CA VAL A 198 1.16 -29.62 -24.94
C VAL A 198 1.52 -28.13 -25.02
N ILE A 199 1.24 -27.52 -26.17
CA ILE A 199 1.30 -26.08 -26.35
C ILE A 199 0.24 -25.45 -25.43
N PRO A 200 0.58 -24.50 -24.54
CA PRO A 200 -0.39 -23.89 -23.64
C PRO A 200 -1.49 -23.15 -24.40
N GLY A 201 -2.75 -23.50 -24.14
CA GLY A 201 -3.92 -22.86 -24.73
C GLY A 201 -4.43 -21.69 -23.91
N GLN A 202 -4.06 -21.57 -22.63
CA GLN A 202 -4.41 -20.43 -21.82
C GLN A 202 -3.33 -20.12 -20.77
N VAL A 203 -3.12 -18.82 -20.52
CA VAL A 203 -2.33 -18.32 -19.40
C VAL A 203 -3.12 -17.23 -18.70
N GLN A 204 -3.18 -17.29 -17.37
CA GLN A 204 -3.68 -16.20 -16.53
C GLN A 204 -2.52 -15.62 -15.74
N MET A 205 -2.45 -14.30 -15.66
CA MET A 205 -1.41 -13.61 -14.89
C MET A 205 -1.94 -12.30 -14.29
N THR A 206 -1.29 -11.83 -13.23
CA THR A 206 -1.60 -10.54 -12.61
C THR A 206 -0.57 -9.50 -13.02
N LEU A 207 -0.99 -8.25 -13.26
CA LEU A 207 -0.12 -7.12 -13.56
C LEU A 207 -0.28 -6.09 -12.43
N ASP A 208 0.82 -5.68 -11.83
CA ASP A 208 0.88 -4.61 -10.82
C ASP A 208 1.77 -3.49 -11.35
N LEU A 209 1.20 -2.31 -11.59
CA LEU A 209 1.91 -1.12 -12.04
C LEU A 209 1.74 0.00 -11.03
N ARG A 210 2.85 0.63 -10.64
CA ARG A 210 2.84 1.74 -9.68
C ARG A 210 3.69 2.91 -10.15
N HIS A 211 3.26 4.13 -9.84
CA HIS A 211 4.06 5.35 -10.05
C HIS A 211 3.57 6.48 -9.16
N LEU A 212 4.48 7.40 -8.79
CA LEU A 212 4.16 8.64 -8.06
C LEU A 212 3.29 9.63 -8.86
N HIS A 213 3.21 9.49 -10.18
CA HIS A 213 2.58 10.48 -11.05
C HIS A 213 1.54 9.78 -11.91
N ALA A 214 0.31 10.29 -11.88
CA ALA A 214 -0.84 9.63 -12.48
C ALA A 214 -0.72 9.53 -14.01
N ASP A 215 -0.18 10.56 -14.65
CA ASP A 215 0.09 10.60 -16.09
C ASP A 215 1.12 9.54 -16.51
N ARG A 216 2.18 9.37 -15.71
CA ARG A 216 3.21 8.34 -15.94
C ARG A 216 2.69 6.93 -15.69
N LEU A 217 1.91 6.74 -14.63
CA LEU A 217 1.24 5.46 -14.36
C LEU A 217 0.31 5.08 -15.52
N GLN A 218 -0.47 6.03 -16.03
CA GLN A 218 -1.33 5.80 -17.18
C GLN A 218 -0.52 5.48 -18.45
N ALA A 219 0.58 6.18 -18.70
CA ALA A 219 1.46 5.88 -19.81
C ALA A 219 2.04 4.46 -19.73
N MET A 220 2.45 4.00 -18.55
CA MET A 220 2.90 2.62 -18.33
C MET A 220 1.82 1.60 -18.67
N VAL A 221 0.57 1.85 -18.24
CA VAL A 221 -0.59 0.99 -18.58
C VAL A 221 -0.80 0.94 -20.08
N ASP A 222 -0.79 2.08 -20.75
CA ASP A 222 -1.00 2.17 -22.20
C ASP A 222 0.10 1.43 -22.98
N GLU A 223 1.35 1.54 -22.54
CA GLU A 223 2.49 0.79 -23.13
C GLU A 223 2.36 -0.72 -22.93
N VAL A 224 1.97 -1.18 -21.74
CA VAL A 224 1.74 -2.62 -21.47
C VAL A 224 0.57 -3.14 -22.32
N ARG A 225 -0.52 -2.38 -22.41
CA ARG A 225 -1.69 -2.72 -23.23
C ARG A 225 -1.31 -2.85 -24.71
N GLN A 226 -0.50 -1.93 -25.22
CA GLN A 226 0.00 -2.00 -26.60
C GLN A 226 0.79 -3.29 -26.85
N VAL A 227 1.64 -3.71 -25.90
CA VAL A 227 2.38 -4.98 -26.00
C VAL A 227 1.45 -6.19 -25.99
N ILE A 228 0.40 -6.19 -25.16
CA ILE A 228 -0.60 -7.27 -25.13
C ILE A 228 -1.30 -7.37 -26.49
N GLU A 229 -1.74 -6.25 -27.04
CA GLU A 229 -2.44 -6.19 -28.33
C GLU A 229 -1.54 -6.67 -29.49
N ASP A 230 -0.28 -6.24 -29.51
CA ASP A 230 0.67 -6.64 -30.55
C ASP A 230 1.07 -8.11 -30.44
N SER A 231 1.26 -8.62 -29.21
CA SER A 231 1.51 -10.04 -28.94
C SER A 231 0.33 -10.90 -29.42
N CYS A 232 -0.90 -10.50 -29.11
CA CYS A 232 -2.08 -11.22 -29.58
C CYS A 232 -2.18 -11.24 -31.11
N ARG A 233 -1.89 -10.11 -31.76
CA ARG A 233 -1.85 -10.01 -33.23
C ARG A 233 -0.78 -10.90 -33.84
N GLN A 234 0.42 -10.92 -33.26
CA GLN A 234 1.57 -11.68 -33.74
C GLN A 234 1.34 -13.20 -33.63
N HIS A 235 0.77 -13.66 -32.51
CA HIS A 235 0.66 -15.08 -32.18
C HIS A 235 -0.75 -15.65 -32.38
N GLY A 236 -1.69 -14.85 -32.88
CA GLY A 236 -3.06 -15.27 -33.14
C GLY A 236 -3.85 -15.62 -31.87
N LEU A 237 -3.57 -14.91 -30.78
CA LEU A 237 -4.21 -15.07 -29.46
C LEU A 237 -5.37 -14.08 -29.30
N SER A 238 -6.19 -14.30 -28.29
CA SER A 238 -7.14 -13.33 -27.74
C SER A 238 -6.82 -13.04 -26.28
N PHE A 239 -7.31 -11.91 -25.76
CA PHE A 239 -7.09 -11.56 -24.36
C PHE A 239 -8.33 -10.95 -23.68
N GLU A 240 -8.36 -11.08 -22.36
CA GLU A 240 -9.23 -10.35 -21.45
C GLU A 240 -8.34 -9.66 -20.41
N LEU A 241 -8.54 -8.35 -20.20
CA LEU A 241 -7.78 -7.55 -19.24
C LEU A 241 -8.76 -6.84 -18.32
N THR A 242 -8.84 -7.28 -17.07
CA THR A 242 -9.80 -6.80 -16.08
C THR A 242 -9.07 -5.98 -15.03
N ALA A 243 -9.44 -4.71 -14.87
CA ALA A 243 -8.90 -3.88 -13.80
C ALA A 243 -9.44 -4.36 -12.44
N THR A 244 -8.53 -4.64 -11.51
CA THR A 244 -8.86 -5.15 -10.17
C THR A 244 -8.55 -4.13 -9.07
N ALA A 245 -7.70 -3.15 -9.34
CA ALA A 245 -7.46 -1.98 -8.48
C ALA A 245 -7.12 -0.74 -9.32
N ASP A 246 -7.57 0.42 -8.87
CA ASP A 246 -7.23 1.73 -9.44
C ASP A 246 -7.16 2.78 -8.33
N PHE A 247 -5.96 2.96 -7.78
CA PHE A 247 -5.68 3.93 -6.74
C PHE A 247 -4.84 5.06 -7.32
N PRO A 248 -5.30 6.33 -7.26
CA PRO A 248 -4.51 7.46 -7.71
C PRO A 248 -3.29 7.65 -6.79
N PRO A 249 -2.17 8.19 -7.30
CA PRO A 249 -1.10 8.68 -6.43
C PRO A 249 -1.62 9.80 -5.54
N LEU A 250 -1.03 9.95 -4.37
CA LEU A 250 -1.38 10.97 -3.40
C LEU A 250 -0.12 11.68 -2.93
N ASP A 251 -0.12 13.01 -2.98
CA ASP A 251 0.86 13.84 -2.27
C ASP A 251 0.31 14.19 -0.88
N PHE A 252 1.14 14.04 0.15
CA PHE A 252 0.78 14.47 1.50
C PHE A 252 0.84 15.98 1.66
N ASP A 253 0.19 16.50 2.70
CA ASP A 253 0.11 17.95 2.93
C ASP A 253 1.53 18.53 3.16
N PRO A 254 1.95 19.56 2.40
CA PRO A 254 3.31 20.08 2.50
C PRO A 254 3.70 20.58 3.90
N ALA A 255 2.74 21.06 4.70
CA ALA A 255 3.00 21.50 6.07
C ALA A 255 3.18 20.30 7.01
N CYS A 256 2.42 19.22 6.84
CA CYS A 256 2.63 17.96 7.56
C CYS A 256 3.99 17.33 7.21
N VAL A 257 4.33 17.26 5.92
CA VAL A 257 5.64 16.79 5.44
C VAL A 257 6.78 17.64 6.04
N ALA A 258 6.64 18.97 6.02
CA ALA A 258 7.61 19.87 6.63
C ALA A 258 7.72 19.68 8.14
N ALA A 259 6.62 19.44 8.85
CA ALA A 259 6.62 19.20 10.29
C ALA A 259 7.40 17.92 10.66
N VAL A 260 7.25 16.85 9.87
CA VAL A 260 8.03 15.61 10.02
C VAL A 260 9.52 15.89 9.79
N ARG A 261 9.87 16.57 8.70
CA ARG A 261 11.26 16.93 8.38
C ARG A 261 11.90 17.75 9.50
N GLN A 262 11.22 18.81 9.96
CA GLN A 262 11.69 19.66 11.06
C GLN A 262 11.81 18.89 12.38
N GLY A 263 10.93 17.92 12.62
CA GLY A 263 11.02 17.01 13.76
C GLY A 263 12.33 16.21 13.76
N ALA A 264 12.68 15.63 12.61
CA ALA A 264 13.93 14.90 12.44
C ALA A 264 15.16 15.81 12.56
N GLU A 265 15.14 16.98 11.90
CA GLU A 265 16.21 17.98 11.95
C GLU A 265 16.50 18.44 13.38
N HIS A 266 15.45 18.74 14.16
CA HIS A 266 15.59 19.20 15.53
C HIS A 266 16.20 18.12 16.45
N LEU A 267 15.88 16.85 16.20
CA LEU A 267 16.43 15.72 16.94
C LEU A 267 17.84 15.33 16.47
N GLY A 268 18.35 15.96 15.39
CA GLY A 268 19.65 15.62 14.80
C GLY A 268 19.67 14.25 14.13
N LEU A 269 18.50 13.74 13.73
CA LEU A 269 18.36 12.42 13.10
C LEU A 269 18.66 12.52 11.61
N SER A 270 19.28 11.48 11.05
CA SER A 270 19.41 11.37 9.60
C SER A 270 18.03 11.17 8.97
N HIS A 271 17.74 11.91 7.90
CA HIS A 271 16.45 11.82 7.22
C HIS A 271 16.57 12.01 5.71
N MET A 272 15.61 11.46 4.97
CA MET A 272 15.47 11.66 3.53
C MET A 272 14.01 11.68 3.10
N ASP A 273 13.73 12.34 1.99
CA ASP A 273 12.41 12.28 1.35
C ASP A 273 12.20 10.88 0.75
N ILE A 274 11.04 10.28 0.99
CA ILE A 274 10.66 8.96 0.49
C ILE A 274 9.20 8.95 0.03
N VAL A 275 8.83 7.97 -0.79
CA VAL A 275 7.44 7.74 -1.23
C VAL A 275 7.03 6.37 -0.71
N SER A 276 5.85 6.27 -0.12
CA SER A 276 5.32 4.96 0.25
C SER A 276 4.98 4.16 -1.00
N GLY A 277 5.54 2.95 -1.07
CA GLY A 277 5.16 1.96 -2.07
C GLY A 277 3.88 1.22 -1.72
N ALA A 278 3.44 1.25 -0.46
CA ALA A 278 2.31 0.50 0.07
C ALA A 278 1.04 1.36 0.24
N GLY A 279 -0.09 0.69 0.44
CA GLY A 279 -1.31 1.34 0.93
C GLY A 279 -1.19 1.58 2.43
N HIS A 280 -1.78 2.68 2.92
CA HIS A 280 -1.92 2.96 4.35
C HIS A 280 -3.21 3.74 4.57
N ASP A 281 -3.78 3.63 5.77
CA ASP A 281 -4.97 4.39 6.15
C ASP A 281 -4.81 5.91 5.95
N ALA A 282 -3.59 6.44 6.17
CA ALA A 282 -3.22 7.82 5.88
C ALA A 282 -3.69 8.33 4.51
N ILE A 283 -3.72 7.46 3.49
CA ILE A 283 -4.15 7.81 2.13
C ILE A 283 -5.60 8.31 2.14
N PHE A 284 -6.48 7.60 2.83
CA PHE A 284 -7.88 8.00 2.93
C PHE A 284 -8.10 9.14 3.91
N ILE A 285 -7.28 9.23 4.96
CA ILE A 285 -7.41 10.34 5.92
C ILE A 285 -6.93 11.68 5.35
N ALA A 286 -5.99 11.67 4.40
CA ALA A 286 -5.55 12.86 3.66
C ALA A 286 -6.68 13.57 2.89
N GLU A 287 -7.77 12.86 2.60
CA GLU A 287 -8.96 13.43 1.93
C GLU A 287 -9.86 14.21 2.89
N LEU A 288 -9.69 14.02 4.21
CA LEU A 288 -10.46 14.69 5.25
C LEU A 288 -9.74 15.88 5.89
N GLY A 289 -8.44 16.04 5.64
CA GLY A 289 -7.61 17.11 6.18
C GLY A 289 -6.12 16.88 5.95
N PRO A 290 -5.25 17.79 6.44
CA PRO A 290 -3.81 17.65 6.31
C PRO A 290 -3.31 16.33 6.88
N ALA A 291 -2.51 15.59 6.11
CA ALA A 291 -1.93 14.33 6.54
C ALA A 291 -0.45 14.24 6.14
N GLY A 292 0.33 13.48 6.91
CA GLY A 292 1.68 13.09 6.58
C GLY A 292 2.07 11.77 7.25
N MET A 293 3.15 11.16 6.78
CA MET A 293 3.65 9.91 7.35
C MET A 293 5.13 10.00 7.72
N ILE A 294 5.52 9.13 8.66
CA ILE A 294 6.88 9.02 9.19
C ILE A 294 7.30 7.56 9.02
N PHE A 295 8.31 7.32 8.21
CA PHE A 295 8.88 5.98 8.05
C PHE A 295 10.13 5.79 8.91
N VAL A 296 10.31 4.56 9.40
CA VAL A 296 11.54 4.07 10.02
C VAL A 296 12.02 2.82 9.26
N PRO A 297 13.34 2.51 9.25
CA PRO A 297 13.87 1.31 8.64
C PRO A 297 13.25 0.02 9.19
N CYS A 298 13.22 -1.02 8.36
CA CYS A 298 13.07 -2.41 8.80
C CYS A 298 14.21 -3.27 8.25
N GLU A 299 14.60 -4.29 9.02
CA GLU A 299 15.75 -5.16 8.76
C GLU A 299 15.59 -5.90 7.43
N GLY A 300 16.54 -5.70 6.51
CA GLY A 300 16.52 -6.26 5.16
C GLY A 300 15.40 -5.71 4.26
N GLY A 301 14.68 -4.66 4.70
CA GLY A 301 13.50 -4.15 4.02
C GLY A 301 12.34 -5.16 3.93
N ILE A 302 12.30 -6.14 4.84
CA ILE A 302 11.34 -7.24 4.82
C ILE A 302 10.06 -6.80 5.56
N SER A 303 8.91 -7.08 4.94
CA SER A 303 7.55 -6.91 5.50
C SER A 303 6.64 -8.05 5.05
N HIS A 304 5.45 -8.18 5.66
CA HIS A 304 4.50 -9.28 5.45
C HIS A 304 5.14 -10.67 5.63
N ASN A 305 6.16 -10.72 6.48
CA ASN A 305 6.92 -11.91 6.80
C ASN A 305 7.18 -11.95 8.31
N GLU A 306 7.07 -13.13 8.90
CA GLU A 306 7.23 -13.36 10.34
C GLU A 306 8.60 -12.92 10.89
N ILE A 307 9.62 -12.81 10.02
CA ILE A 307 10.95 -12.33 10.39
C ILE A 307 11.11 -10.80 10.34
N GLU A 308 10.07 -10.06 9.97
CA GLU A 308 10.07 -8.59 10.00
C GLU A 308 10.59 -8.08 11.35
N ASN A 309 11.54 -7.17 11.26
CA ASN A 309 12.20 -6.63 12.42
C ASN A 309 12.55 -5.16 12.23
N ALA A 310 12.52 -4.38 13.30
CA ALA A 310 12.97 -3.00 13.32
C ALA A 310 13.77 -2.77 14.59
N ALA A 311 14.83 -1.94 14.51
CA ALA A 311 15.65 -1.68 15.68
C ALA A 311 14.85 -0.87 16.72
N PRO A 312 14.96 -1.19 18.03
CA PRO A 312 14.26 -0.43 19.06
C PRO A 312 14.55 1.07 19.04
N GLN A 313 15.77 1.46 18.67
CA GLN A 313 16.16 2.86 18.58
C GLN A 313 15.47 3.57 17.40
N ASP A 314 15.38 2.94 16.24
CA ASP A 314 14.71 3.53 15.07
C ASP A 314 13.22 3.77 15.36
N LEU A 315 12.55 2.81 16.02
CA LEU A 315 11.16 2.95 16.45
C LEU A 315 10.99 4.08 17.49
N ALA A 316 11.93 4.21 18.43
CA ALA A 316 11.93 5.29 19.41
C ALA A 316 12.13 6.67 18.74
N ASP A 317 13.06 6.75 17.78
CA ASP A 317 13.38 7.97 17.03
C ASP A 317 12.19 8.39 16.15
N GLY A 318 11.54 7.45 15.46
CA GLY A 318 10.32 7.72 14.71
C GLY A 318 9.15 8.18 15.59
N CYS A 319 8.98 7.58 16.77
CA CYS A 319 8.00 8.03 17.76
C CYS A 319 8.34 9.45 18.29
N ALA A 320 9.62 9.77 18.48
CA ALA A 320 10.04 11.11 18.90
C ALA A 320 9.75 12.16 17.81
N VAL A 321 9.95 11.83 16.53
CA VAL A 321 9.54 12.67 15.41
C VAL A 321 8.02 12.86 15.38
N LEU A 322 7.24 11.78 15.58
CA LEU A 322 5.79 11.82 15.66
C LEU A 322 5.31 12.78 16.75
N LEU A 323 5.85 12.67 17.98
CA LEU A 323 5.54 13.56 19.10
C LEU A 323 5.72 15.03 18.70
N ARG A 324 6.86 15.38 18.12
CA ARG A 324 7.16 16.76 17.73
C ARG A 324 6.23 17.27 16.65
N ALA A 325 6.01 16.49 15.59
CA ALA A 325 5.12 16.85 14.50
C ALA A 325 3.68 17.10 15.01
N MET A 326 3.19 16.21 15.89
CA MET A 326 1.86 16.33 16.48
C MET A 326 1.73 17.52 17.41
N VAL A 327 2.71 17.78 18.29
CA VAL A 327 2.68 18.95 19.19
C VAL A 327 2.69 20.25 18.41
N ASN A 328 3.54 20.36 17.39
CA ASN A 328 3.61 21.54 16.53
C ASN A 328 2.28 21.78 15.80
N ALA A 329 1.66 20.73 15.25
CA ALA A 329 0.36 20.84 14.61
C ALA A 329 -0.77 21.18 15.60
N ALA A 330 -0.70 20.67 16.84
CA ALA A 330 -1.73 20.85 17.85
C ALA A 330 -1.67 22.19 18.60
N GLN A 331 -0.55 22.92 18.54
CA GLN A 331 -0.42 24.26 19.13
C GLN A 331 -0.80 25.40 18.16
N GLY A 332 -0.91 25.13 16.85
CA GLY A 332 -0.98 26.19 15.83
C GLY A 332 0.36 26.91 15.69
N VAL A 333 0.59 27.63 14.58
CA VAL A 333 1.90 28.26 14.26
C VAL A 333 2.36 29.23 15.36
N GLN A 334 3.10 28.72 16.34
CA GLN A 334 4.02 29.48 17.18
C GLN A 334 5.30 28.65 17.35
N SER A 335 6.34 29.12 16.67
CA SER A 335 7.73 28.64 16.79
C SER A 335 8.18 28.55 18.25
N LEU A 336 8.52 27.33 18.71
CA LEU A 336 9.46 27.10 19.81
C LEU A 336 10.89 27.08 19.25
#